data_AF-A0A3S9WMV5-F1
#
_entry.id   AF-A0A3S9WMV5-F1
#
_cell.length_a   1.000
_cell.length_b   1.000
_cell.length_c   1.000
_cell.angle_alpha   90.00
_cell.angle_beta   90.00
_cell.angle_gamma   90.00
#
_symmetry.space_group_name_H-M   'P 1'
#
loop_
_entity.id
_entity.type
_entity.pdbx_description
1 polymer ?
#
loop_
_entity_poly.entity_id
_entity_poly.type
_entity_poly.pdbx_seq_one_letter_code
_entity_poly.pdbx_strand_id
1 'polypeptide(L)'
;MRWLVAFARADADSGLESLIRLRLHRIGISVRTQVHVSGVGEVDLVIGDFLIVEADGRENHAREKERSKDLRRDAAAAAAGYTTLRFTYELIVDEWHLVEAAIRGAVARGAHLAPAV
;
A
#
# COMPACT_ATOMS: atom_id res chain seq x y z
N MET A 1 20.04 4.46 -11.00
CA MET A 1 18.80 4.54 -10.21
C MET A 1 17.82 5.61 -10.70
N ARG A 2 18.27 6.73 -11.29
CA ARG A 2 17.39 7.84 -11.72
C ARG A 2 16.46 7.55 -12.90
N TRP A 3 16.73 6.51 -13.71
CA TRP A 3 15.86 6.12 -14.83
C TRP A 3 14.57 5.46 -14.36
N LEU A 4 14.62 4.58 -13.35
CA LEU A 4 13.42 3.86 -12.87
C LEU A 4 12.34 4.84 -12.37
N VAL A 5 12.80 5.93 -11.73
CA VAL A 5 11.97 7.04 -11.24
C VAL A 5 11.38 7.87 -12.38
N ALA A 6 12.03 7.94 -13.55
CA ALA A 6 11.50 8.64 -14.72
C ALA A 6 10.48 7.80 -15.51
N PHE A 7 10.60 6.46 -15.48
CA PHE A 7 9.59 5.56 -16.04
C PHE A 7 8.29 5.58 -15.23
N ALA A 8 8.40 5.59 -13.90
CA ALA A 8 7.29 5.77 -12.97
C ALA A 8 6.50 7.10 -13.15
N ARG A 9 7.00 8.08 -13.91
CA ARG A 9 6.32 9.38 -14.06
C ARG A 9 5.14 9.36 -15.03
N ALA A 10 4.92 8.30 -15.79
CA ALA A 10 3.76 8.18 -16.67
C ALA A 10 2.57 7.45 -15.99
N ASP A 11 2.84 6.70 -14.92
CA ASP A 11 1.92 5.80 -14.22
C ASP A 11 2.23 5.77 -12.71
N ALA A 12 2.38 6.96 -12.11
CA ALA A 12 2.94 7.21 -10.77
C ALA A 12 2.66 6.15 -9.70
N ASP A 13 1.45 5.61 -9.65
CA ASP A 13 1.06 4.57 -8.70
C ASP A 13 1.79 3.24 -8.97
N SER A 14 1.72 2.69 -10.18
CA SER A 14 2.38 1.41 -10.53
C SER A 14 3.92 1.45 -10.44
N GLY A 15 4.51 2.64 -10.64
CA GLY A 15 5.94 2.87 -10.45
C GLY A 15 6.35 2.89 -8.97
N LEU A 16 5.53 3.51 -8.12
CA LEU A 16 5.71 3.47 -6.66
C LEU A 16 5.49 2.06 -6.12
N GLU A 17 4.45 1.36 -6.56
CA GLU A 17 4.18 -0.04 -6.21
C GLU A 17 5.38 -0.94 -6.51
N SER A 18 5.94 -0.80 -7.72
CA SER A 18 7.13 -1.55 -8.13
C SER A 18 8.34 -1.26 -7.25
N LEU A 19 8.53 0.01 -6.83
CA LEU A 19 9.61 0.40 -5.93
C LEU A 19 9.42 -0.18 -4.52
N ILE A 20 8.20 -0.11 -3.97
CA ILE A 20 7.86 -0.72 -2.68
C ILE A 20 8.13 -2.21 -2.73
N ARG A 21 7.61 -2.92 -3.76
CA ARG A 21 7.82 -4.35 -3.95
C ARG A 21 9.29 -4.72 -3.98
N LEU A 22 10.10 -3.99 -4.75
CA LEU A 22 11.55 -4.23 -4.83
C LEU A 22 12.23 -4.06 -3.47
N ARG A 23 11.92 -2.97 -2.75
CA ARG A 23 12.56 -2.71 -1.45
C ARG A 23 12.14 -3.72 -0.38
N LEU A 24 10.86 -4.11 -0.35
CA LEU A 24 10.36 -5.17 0.55
C LEU A 24 10.98 -6.53 0.23
N HIS A 25 11.09 -6.88 -1.05
CA HIS A 25 11.75 -8.12 -1.47
C HIS A 25 13.21 -8.19 -0.97
N ARG A 26 13.96 -7.07 -1.04
CA ARG A 26 15.35 -7.00 -0.56
C ARG A 26 15.51 -7.23 0.94
N ILE A 27 14.43 -7.07 1.71
CA ILE A 27 14.41 -7.32 3.16
C ILE A 27 13.67 -8.61 3.53
N GLY A 28 13.39 -9.47 2.56
CA GLY A 28 12.76 -10.78 2.77
C GLY A 28 11.24 -10.74 2.97
N ILE A 29 10.57 -9.63 2.65
CA ILE A 29 9.11 -9.51 2.73
C ILE A 29 8.52 -9.69 1.33
N SER A 30 7.66 -10.70 1.19
CA SER A 30 6.94 -11.00 -0.06
C SER A 30 5.57 -10.32 -0.05
N VAL A 31 5.14 -9.87 -1.23
CA VAL A 31 3.86 -9.16 -1.42
C VAL A 31 3.14 -9.68 -2.66
N ARG A 32 1.81 -9.65 -2.63
CA ARG A 32 0.94 -9.82 -3.81
C ARG A 32 0.54 -8.44 -4.32
N THR A 33 0.49 -8.24 -5.63
CA THR A 33 0.17 -6.94 -6.25
C THR A 33 -1.22 -6.97 -6.90
N GLN A 34 -1.90 -5.83 -6.99
CA GLN A 34 -3.20 -5.64 -7.65
C GLN A 34 -4.23 -6.69 -7.21
N VAL A 35 -4.42 -6.82 -5.90
CA VAL A 35 -5.28 -7.86 -5.33
C VAL A 35 -6.72 -7.37 -5.29
N HIS A 36 -7.65 -8.12 -5.87
CA HIS A 36 -9.07 -7.85 -5.69
C HIS A 36 -9.56 -8.41 -4.35
N VAL A 37 -9.98 -7.52 -3.43
CA VAL A 37 -10.56 -7.88 -2.14
C VAL A 37 -12.08 -7.66 -2.19
N SER A 38 -12.84 -8.73 -1.94
CA SER A 38 -14.31 -8.69 -1.97
C SER A 38 -14.85 -7.62 -1.02
N GLY A 39 -15.70 -6.73 -1.54
CA GLY A 39 -16.30 -5.62 -0.80
C GLY A 39 -15.40 -4.37 -0.63
N VAL A 40 -14.10 -4.48 -0.89
CA VAL A 40 -13.12 -3.37 -0.80
C VAL A 40 -12.73 -2.86 -2.18
N GLY A 41 -12.59 -3.77 -3.17
CA GLY A 41 -12.09 -3.46 -4.50
C GLY A 41 -10.63 -3.87 -4.70
N GLU A 42 -9.99 -3.34 -5.73
CA GLU A 42 -8.58 -3.61 -6.06
C GLU A 42 -7.63 -2.80 -5.17
N VAL A 43 -6.71 -3.46 -4.50
CA VAL A 43 -5.68 -2.83 -3.66
C VAL A 43 -4.30 -3.06 -4.25
N ASP A 44 -3.40 -2.10 -4.06
CA ASP A 44 -2.08 -2.09 -4.69
C ASP A 44 -1.24 -3.29 -4.27
N LEU A 45 -1.08 -3.50 -2.95
CA LEU A 45 -0.23 -4.54 -2.40
C LEU A 45 -0.88 -5.22 -1.18
N VAL A 46 -0.66 -6.52 -1.04
CA VAL A 46 -0.99 -7.28 0.18
C VAL A 46 0.23 -8.04 0.67
N ILE A 47 0.58 -7.84 1.95
CA ILE A 47 1.59 -8.59 2.69
C ILE A 47 0.88 -9.68 3.50
N GLY A 48 1.31 -10.93 3.32
CA GLY A 48 0.59 -12.07 3.88
C GLY A 48 -0.84 -12.13 3.36
N ASP A 49 -1.80 -12.18 4.29
CA ASP A 49 -3.21 -12.35 3.99
C ASP A 49 -4.04 -11.09 4.33
N PHE A 50 -3.64 -10.28 5.32
CA PHE A 50 -4.49 -9.21 5.88
C PHE A 50 -3.84 -7.82 6.01
N LEU A 51 -2.60 -7.62 5.55
CA LEU A 51 -1.97 -6.31 5.57
C LEU A 51 -1.95 -5.70 4.17
N ILE A 52 -2.80 -4.70 3.95
CA ILE A 52 -2.85 -3.90 2.72
C ILE A 52 -1.81 -2.78 2.81
N VAL A 53 -1.08 -2.56 1.71
CA VAL A 53 -0.22 -1.39 1.52
C VAL A 53 -0.65 -0.67 0.25
N GLU A 54 -0.94 0.63 0.37
CA GLU A 54 -1.34 1.49 -0.75
C GLU A 54 -0.35 2.64 -0.95
N ALA A 55 -0.12 2.99 -2.21
CA ALA A 55 0.75 4.08 -2.63
C ALA A 55 -0.10 5.25 -3.16
N ASP A 56 -0.08 6.37 -2.46
CA ASP A 56 -0.70 7.60 -2.93
C ASP A 56 0.32 8.42 -3.73
N GLY A 57 0.12 8.54 -5.05
CA GLY A 57 0.85 9.49 -5.88
C GLY A 57 0.70 10.96 -5.43
N ARG A 58 1.53 11.86 -6.00
CA ARG A 58 1.62 13.28 -5.58
C ARG A 58 0.34 14.10 -5.78
N GLU A 59 -0.61 13.63 -6.59
CA GLU A 59 -1.83 14.38 -6.91
C GLU A 59 -3.05 13.47 -6.81
N ASN A 60 -3.70 13.46 -5.65
CA ASN A 60 -5.13 13.18 -5.60
C ASN A 60 -5.85 14.44 -5.15
N HIS A 61 -6.03 15.38 -6.09
CA HIS A 61 -7.10 16.38 -6.06
C HIS A 61 -8.46 15.68 -6.25
N ALA A 62 -8.73 14.68 -5.41
CA ALA A 62 -9.93 13.86 -5.47
C ALA A 62 -11.12 14.75 -5.16
N ARG A 63 -12.05 14.85 -6.12
CA ARG A 63 -13.32 15.57 -5.91
C ARG A 63 -14.05 14.90 -4.73
N GLU A 64 -14.85 15.64 -3.98
CA GLU A 64 -15.54 15.15 -2.76
C GLU A 64 -16.20 13.76 -2.90
N LYS A 65 -16.72 13.43 -4.09
CA LYS A 65 -17.29 12.12 -4.42
C LYS A 65 -16.27 10.95 -4.39
N GLU A 66 -15.04 11.18 -4.83
CA GLU A 66 -13.96 10.17 -4.82
C GLU A 66 -13.50 9.91 -3.39
N ARG A 67 -13.35 10.97 -2.58
CA ARG A 67 -13.06 10.83 -1.15
C ARG A 67 -14.11 10.00 -0.41
N SER A 68 -15.39 10.22 -0.70
CA SER A 68 -16.47 9.43 -0.09
C SER A 68 -16.43 7.95 -0.52
N LYS A 69 -15.96 7.65 -1.74
CA LYS A 69 -15.77 6.28 -2.21
C LYS A 69 -14.61 5.62 -1.46
N ASP A 70 -13.47 6.29 -1.34
CA ASP A 70 -12.29 5.75 -0.66
C ASP A 70 -12.57 5.47 0.82
N LEU A 71 -13.24 6.39 1.52
CA LEU A 71 -13.65 6.16 2.91
C LEU A 71 -14.57 4.94 3.07
N ARG A 72 -15.43 4.63 2.09
CA ARG A 72 -16.26 3.41 2.12
C ARG A 72 -15.40 2.15 1.93
N ARG A 73 -14.36 2.22 1.09
CA ARG A 73 -13.43 1.11 0.86
C ARG A 73 -12.58 0.85 2.10
N ASP A 74 -12.07 1.91 2.73
CA ASP A 74 -11.31 1.82 3.99
C ASP A 74 -12.16 1.20 5.09
N ALA A 75 -13.41 1.64 5.23
CA ALA A 75 -14.35 1.08 6.20
C ALA A 75 -14.65 -0.40 5.91
N ALA A 76 -14.80 -0.79 4.64
CA ALA A 76 -15.01 -2.19 4.26
C ALA A 76 -13.77 -3.06 4.54
N ALA A 77 -12.56 -2.54 4.29
CA ALA A 77 -11.31 -3.23 4.58
C ALA A 77 -11.16 -3.47 6.09
N ALA A 78 -11.40 -2.43 6.89
CA ALA A 78 -11.37 -2.53 8.34
C ALA A 78 -12.43 -3.52 8.87
N ALA A 79 -13.66 -3.48 8.33
CA ALA A 79 -14.72 -4.41 8.71
C ALA A 79 -14.38 -5.87 8.35
N ALA A 80 -13.62 -6.09 7.27
CA ALA A 80 -13.12 -7.39 6.87
C ALA A 80 -11.84 -7.82 7.64
N GLY A 81 -11.38 -7.00 8.59
CA GLY A 81 -10.23 -7.31 9.45
C GLY A 81 -8.87 -6.98 8.84
N TYR A 82 -8.83 -6.29 7.70
CA TYR A 82 -7.56 -5.84 7.12
C TYR A 82 -6.97 -4.67 7.91
N THR A 83 -5.65 -4.66 8.01
CA THR A 83 -4.90 -3.46 8.36
C THR A 83 -4.43 -2.80 7.07
N THR A 84 -4.71 -1.51 6.88
CA THR A 84 -4.26 -0.74 5.71
C THR A 84 -3.20 0.26 6.13
N LEU A 85 -2.06 0.25 5.43
CA LEU A 85 -1.02 1.29 5.51
C LEU A 85 -0.95 2.01 4.18
N ARG A 86 -1.15 3.33 4.20
CA ARG A 86 -1.13 4.17 3.00
C ARG A 86 0.01 5.17 3.10
N PHE A 87 0.80 5.28 2.04
CA PHE A 87 2.00 6.11 2.01
C PHE A 87 2.00 7.03 0.80
N THR A 88 2.35 8.29 1.01
CA THR A 88 2.49 9.25 -0.08
C THR A 88 3.78 9.01 -0.87
N TYR A 89 3.83 9.57 -2.08
CA TYR A 89 5.04 9.63 -2.89
C TYR A 89 6.26 10.05 -2.07
N GLU A 90 6.16 11.13 -1.28
CA GLU A 90 7.28 11.68 -0.49
C GLU A 90 7.80 10.65 0.51
N LEU A 91 6.89 9.97 1.22
CA LEU A 91 7.26 8.91 2.16
C LEU A 91 7.97 7.75 1.45
N ILE A 92 7.45 7.33 0.30
CA ILE A 92 8.00 6.19 -0.45
C ILE A 92 9.37 6.54 -1.04
N VAL A 93 9.52 7.72 -1.64
CA VAL A 93 10.71 8.08 -2.39
C VAL A 93 11.80 8.64 -1.49
N ASP A 94 11.44 9.61 -0.64
CA ASP A 94 12.39 10.43 0.10
C ASP A 94 12.57 9.94 1.56
N GLU A 95 11.52 9.40 2.18
CA GLU A 95 11.52 9.02 3.61
C GLU A 95 11.30 7.52 3.87
N TRP A 96 11.88 6.67 3.01
CA TRP A 96 11.67 5.21 3.02
C TRP A 96 11.78 4.54 4.39
N HIS A 97 12.70 5.02 5.23
CA HIS A 97 12.92 4.48 6.57
C HIS A 97 11.64 4.46 7.43
N LEU A 98 10.74 5.44 7.24
CA LEU A 98 9.45 5.49 7.93
C LEU A 98 8.49 4.41 7.39
N VAL A 99 8.43 4.25 6.06
CA VAL A 99 7.62 3.22 5.40
C VAL A 99 8.06 1.82 5.84
N GLU A 100 9.37 1.56 5.80
CA GLU A 100 9.94 0.29 6.22
C GLU A 100 9.67 0.02 7.71
N ALA A 101 9.86 1.01 8.59
CA ALA A 101 9.59 0.85 10.01
C ALA A 101 8.10 0.55 10.29
N ALA A 102 7.18 1.24 9.60
CA ALA A 102 5.75 1.01 9.74
C ALA A 102 5.35 -0.41 9.31
N ILE A 103 5.84 -0.85 8.15
CA ILE A 103 5.56 -2.19 7.62
C ILE A 103 6.16 -3.26 8.53
N ARG A 104 7.42 -3.15 8.92
CA ARG A 104 8.05 -4.10 9.86
C ARG A 104 7.32 -4.15 11.19
N GLY A 105 6.91 -3.01 11.72
CA GLY A 105 6.13 -2.94 12.96
C GLY A 105 4.78 -3.65 12.85
N ALA A 106 4.06 -3.44 11.74
CA ALA A 106 2.80 -4.14 11.47
C ALA A 106 3.00 -5.65 11.32
N VAL A 107 4.02 -6.08 10.57
CA VAL A 107 4.37 -7.49 10.41
C VAL A 107 4.74 -8.13 11.75
N ALA A 108 5.58 -7.47 12.56
CA ALA A 108 6.01 -7.97 13.86
C ALA A 108 4.86 -8.17 14.86
N ARG A 109 3.78 -7.38 14.74
CA ARG A 109 2.57 -7.53 15.56
C ARG A 109 1.55 -8.50 14.95
N GLY A 110 1.85 -9.14 13.83
CA GLY A 110 0.97 -10.11 13.19
C GLY A 110 -0.15 -9.51 12.34
N ALA A 111 -0.12 -8.21 12.00
CA ALA A 111 -1.20 -7.55 11.24
C ALA A 111 -1.38 -8.09 9.79
N HIS A 112 -0.41 -8.87 9.30
CA HIS A 112 -0.45 -9.55 8.00
C HIS A 112 -1.13 -10.91 8.06
N LEU A 113 -1.44 -11.41 9.26
CA LEU A 113 -2.12 -12.69 9.50
C LEU A 113 -3.62 -12.46 9.70
N ALA A 114 -4.40 -13.53 9.57
CA ALA A 114 -5.82 -13.50 9.90
C ALA A 114 -6.05 -12.99 11.34
N PRO A 115 -7.05 -12.11 11.56
CA PRO A 115 -7.43 -11.70 12.90
C PRO A 115 -7.74 -12.92 13.77
N ALA A 116 -7.33 -12.87 15.03
CA ALA A 116 -7.74 -13.89 16.00
C ALA A 116 -9.27 -13.83 16.17
N VAL A 117 -9.91 -14.99 16.03
CA VAL A 117 -11.35 -15.19 16.31
C VAL A 117 -11.63 -15.27 17.81
#